data_AF-A0A1G8EXK9-F1
#
_entry.id   AF-A0A1G8EXK9-F1
#
_cell.length_a   1.000
_cell.length_b   1.000
_cell.length_c   1.000
_cell.angle_alpha   90.00
_cell.angle_beta   90.00
_cell.angle_gamma   90.00
#
_symmetry.space_group_name_H-M   'P 1'
#
loop_
_entity.id
_entity.type
_entity.pdbx_description
1 polymer ?
#
loop_
_entity_poly.entity_id
_entity_poly.type
_entity_poly.pdbx_seq_one_letter_code
_entity_poly.pdbx_strand_id
1 'polypeptide(L)'
;MLIVLDETIGFSSSPFLAGHDTPYVIKPAKTKKQNQTFDEYIHTQSSAVLPKTLRLGSYSMESEIEFFSNIFQRYATAGPMIYFYDPAYTDHPVIRRVQNVFQPDKKLYPLPAALNRAETLFIINRLADMKDWFSTNGLTYQELRQRIKSWTAGASGWVLTPNTKSIFKKRTLHKVYRKKKWDAYTQVRIHDSGKLESRKKDTLHAIWEDVKGEAVQRDAWVVTKGTELSSADVPTYALKDEAFPINIPYVQVFEPAVRHQST
;
A
#
# COMPACT_ATOMS: atom_id res chain seq x y z
N MET A 1 -16.41 8.79 -6.49
CA MET A 1 -15.32 8.59 -5.53
C MET A 1 -13.99 8.68 -6.28
N LEU A 2 -12.95 9.21 -5.65
CA LEU A 2 -11.58 9.25 -6.19
C LEU A 2 -10.63 8.55 -5.21
N ILE A 3 -9.73 7.69 -5.70
CA ILE A 3 -8.66 7.11 -4.89
C ILE A 3 -7.37 7.90 -5.11
N VAL A 4 -6.71 8.36 -4.05
CA VAL A 4 -5.39 8.98 -4.10
C VAL A 4 -4.41 8.10 -3.34
N LEU A 5 -3.25 7.81 -3.92
CA LEU A 5 -2.23 6.95 -3.32
C LEU A 5 -0.90 7.69 -3.22
N ASP A 6 -0.21 7.62 -2.08
CA ASP A 6 1.18 8.05 -2.02
C ASP A 6 2.05 7.19 -2.96
N GLU A 7 2.91 7.85 -3.75
CA GLU A 7 3.86 7.20 -4.66
C GLU A 7 4.76 6.18 -3.94
N THR A 8 5.09 6.44 -2.67
CA THR A 8 5.96 5.60 -1.83
C THR A 8 5.36 4.22 -1.51
N ILE A 9 4.03 4.05 -1.67
CA ILE A 9 3.34 2.77 -1.50
C ILE A 9 3.66 1.82 -2.66
N GLY A 10 3.96 2.37 -3.85
CA GLY A 10 4.45 1.62 -5.00
C GLY A 10 3.41 1.11 -6.00
N PHE A 11 2.13 1.39 -5.80
CA PHE A 11 1.12 1.07 -6.81
C PHE A 11 1.36 1.93 -8.05
N SER A 12 1.43 1.28 -9.21
CA SER A 12 1.64 1.97 -10.49
C SER A 12 0.33 2.48 -11.07
N SER A 13 0.43 3.31 -12.11
CA SER A 13 -0.72 3.79 -12.86
C SER A 13 -1.26 2.82 -13.91
N SER A 14 -0.98 1.52 -13.79
CA SER A 14 -1.54 0.43 -14.62
C SER A 14 -2.44 -0.45 -13.74
N PRO A 15 -3.50 -1.11 -14.25
CA PRO A 15 -4.73 -1.31 -13.48
C PRO A 15 -4.57 -2.37 -12.39
N PHE A 16 -4.23 -1.94 -11.18
CA PHE A 16 -4.45 -2.73 -9.96
C PHE A 16 -5.93 -2.73 -9.53
N LEU A 17 -6.74 -1.90 -10.19
CA LEU A 17 -8.20 -1.86 -10.14
C LEU A 17 -8.79 -2.57 -11.38
N ALA A 18 -8.29 -3.77 -11.69
CA ALA A 18 -8.72 -4.52 -12.86
C ALA A 18 -10.25 -4.72 -12.83
N GLY A 19 -10.96 -4.12 -13.80
CA GLY A 19 -12.42 -4.22 -13.91
C GLY A 19 -13.23 -3.09 -13.26
N HIS A 20 -12.59 -2.09 -12.63
CA HIS A 20 -13.31 -0.96 -12.03
C HIS A 20 -13.04 0.36 -12.77
N ASP A 21 -14.11 1.09 -13.11
CA ASP A 21 -14.05 2.47 -13.62
C ASP A 21 -13.86 3.49 -12.48
N THR A 22 -13.04 3.16 -11.48
CA THR A 22 -12.77 4.08 -10.36
C THR A 22 -11.51 4.88 -10.68
N PRO A 23 -11.62 6.22 -10.81
CA PRO A 23 -10.44 7.04 -11.06
C PRO A 23 -9.50 6.97 -9.87
N TYR A 24 -8.20 7.01 -10.15
CA TYR A 24 -7.18 7.16 -9.12
C TYR A 24 -6.06 8.10 -9.55
N VAL A 25 -5.36 8.65 -8.56
CA VAL A 25 -4.23 9.58 -8.73
C VAL A 25 -3.09 9.13 -7.82
N ILE A 26 -1.87 9.14 -8.34
CA ILE A 26 -0.66 8.96 -7.54
C ILE A 26 -0.19 10.34 -7.07
N LYS A 27 -0.15 10.55 -5.75
CA LYS A 27 0.45 11.73 -5.14
C LYS A 27 1.98 11.56 -5.13
N PRO A 28 2.74 12.41 -5.83
CA PRO A 28 4.19 12.26 -5.93
C PRO A 28 4.86 12.38 -4.56
N ALA A 29 5.98 11.68 -4.38
CA ALA A 29 6.80 11.86 -3.19
C ALA A 29 7.65 13.13 -3.34
N LYS A 30 7.63 14.00 -2.33
CA LYS A 30 8.45 15.21 -2.32
C LYS A 30 9.92 14.86 -2.09
N THR A 31 10.74 15.08 -3.09
CA THR A 31 12.19 14.93 -3.00
C THR A 31 12.83 16.20 -2.42
N LYS A 32 14.07 16.10 -1.92
CA LYS A 32 14.80 17.28 -1.39
C LYS A 32 15.37 18.18 -2.47
N LYS A 33 15.57 17.65 -3.67
CA LYS A 33 16.11 18.38 -4.81
C LYS A 33 14.93 18.87 -5.65
N GLN A 34 14.92 20.16 -5.97
CA GLN A 34 13.89 20.73 -6.83
C GLN A 34 13.90 20.05 -8.20
N ASN A 35 12.72 19.85 -8.79
CA ASN A 35 12.51 19.29 -10.12
C ASN A 35 13.04 17.86 -10.34
N GLN A 36 13.30 17.10 -9.27
CA GLN A 36 13.70 15.70 -9.38
C GLN A 36 12.53 14.79 -9.01
N THR A 37 12.24 13.82 -9.88
CA THR A 37 11.21 12.80 -9.60
C THR A 37 11.67 11.86 -8.48
N PHE A 38 10.72 11.15 -7.84
CA PHE A 38 11.05 10.19 -6.79
C PHE A 38 11.98 9.09 -7.29
N ASP A 39 11.69 8.55 -8.47
CA ASP A 39 12.50 7.52 -9.12
C ASP A 39 13.93 8.00 -9.42
N GLU A 40 14.08 9.17 -10.05
CA GLU A 40 15.38 9.79 -10.28
C GLU A 40 16.14 10.00 -8.96
N TYR A 41 15.45 10.46 -7.91
CA TYR A 41 16.07 10.67 -6.60
C TYR A 41 16.59 9.35 -6.03
N ILE A 42 15.83 8.26 -6.11
CA ILE A 42 16.27 6.93 -5.69
C ILE A 42 17.49 6.48 -6.48
N HIS A 43 17.46 6.61 -7.80
CA HIS A 43 18.56 6.22 -8.66
C HIS A 43 19.87 6.93 -8.28
N THR A 44 19.83 8.24 -7.98
CA THR A 44 21.02 8.97 -7.50
C THR A 44 21.52 8.53 -6.13
N GLN A 45 20.68 7.93 -5.29
CA GLN A 45 21.06 7.45 -3.94
C GLN A 45 21.49 5.97 -3.92
N SER A 46 21.20 5.21 -4.98
CA SER A 46 21.31 3.75 -5.03
C SER A 46 22.73 3.18 -5.14
N SER A 47 23.75 4.02 -5.35
CA SER A 47 25.14 3.62 -5.64
C SER A 47 26.03 3.35 -4.41
N ALA A 48 25.49 3.36 -3.19
CA ALA A 48 26.28 3.23 -1.97
C ALA A 48 26.50 1.77 -1.52
N VAL A 49 27.70 1.48 -0.98
CA VAL A 49 28.07 0.16 -0.40
C VAL A 49 27.21 -0.18 0.84
N LEU A 50 26.80 0.84 1.61
CA LEU A 50 25.98 0.70 2.81
C LEU A 50 24.57 1.26 2.59
N PRO A 51 23.52 0.66 3.21
CA PRO A 51 22.17 1.19 3.13
C PRO A 51 22.07 2.60 3.71
N LYS A 52 21.56 3.55 2.92
CA LYS A 52 21.37 4.95 3.31
C LYS A 52 19.91 5.22 3.59
N THR A 53 19.63 6.02 4.63
CA THR A 53 18.27 6.53 4.84
C THR A 53 17.92 7.52 3.73
N LEU A 54 16.86 7.24 2.98
CA LEU A 54 16.32 8.16 1.99
C LEU A 54 15.65 9.31 2.74
N ARG A 55 16.22 10.52 2.61
CA ARG A 55 15.68 11.71 3.27
C ARG A 55 14.73 12.41 2.31
N LEU A 56 13.49 11.94 2.24
CA LEU A 56 12.44 12.64 1.52
C LEU A 56 12.07 13.95 2.23
N GLY A 57 11.57 14.92 1.46
CA GLY A 57 10.95 16.11 2.00
C GLY A 57 9.51 15.81 2.44
N SER A 58 9.04 16.51 3.47
CA SER A 58 7.62 16.55 3.81
C SER A 58 6.96 17.71 3.08
N TYR A 59 5.71 17.51 2.67
CA TYR A 59 4.87 18.62 2.23
C TYR A 59 4.56 19.53 3.44
N SER A 60 4.52 20.85 3.20
CA SER A 60 3.96 21.76 4.21
C SER A 60 2.43 21.65 4.19
N MET A 61 1.78 22.20 5.22
CA MET A 61 0.32 22.22 5.26
C MET A 61 -0.26 22.95 4.04
N GLU A 62 0.35 24.06 3.63
CA GLU A 62 -0.04 24.85 2.46
C GLU A 62 0.11 24.04 1.17
N SER A 63 1.24 23.33 1.00
CA SER A 63 1.44 22.48 -0.18
C SER A 63 0.47 21.29 -0.24
N GLU A 64 0.10 20.71 0.91
CA GLU A 64 -0.94 19.67 0.96
C GLU A 64 -2.31 20.24 0.56
N ILE A 65 -2.68 21.41 1.11
CA ILE A 65 -3.95 22.08 0.76
C ILE A 65 -3.98 22.43 -0.73
N GLU A 66 -2.89 22.96 -1.28
CA GLU A 66 -2.79 23.28 -2.70
C GLU A 66 -2.96 22.03 -3.57
N PHE A 67 -2.23 20.96 -3.26
CA PHE A 67 -2.34 19.69 -3.97
C PHE A 67 -3.79 19.17 -3.98
N PHE A 68 -4.41 19.02 -2.81
CA PHE A 68 -5.77 18.50 -2.74
C PHE A 68 -6.80 19.46 -3.33
N SER A 69 -6.61 20.78 -3.24
CA SER A 69 -7.48 21.77 -3.89
C SER A 69 -7.48 21.59 -5.40
N ASN A 70 -6.30 21.44 -6.00
CA ASN A 70 -6.14 21.20 -7.44
C ASN A 70 -6.80 19.87 -7.86
N ILE A 71 -6.65 18.82 -7.05
CA ILE A 71 -7.31 17.54 -7.32
C ILE A 71 -8.84 17.68 -7.21
N PHE A 72 -9.37 18.33 -6.17
CA PHE A 72 -10.80 18.56 -6.05
C PHE A 72 -11.37 19.40 -7.19
N GLN A 73 -10.63 20.38 -7.72
CA GLN A 73 -11.07 21.13 -8.90
C GLN A 73 -11.08 20.26 -10.16
N ARG A 74 -10.01 19.49 -10.39
CA ARG A 74 -9.88 18.61 -11.55
C ARG A 74 -10.91 17.47 -11.56
N TYR A 75 -11.30 17.00 -10.38
CA TYR A 75 -12.24 15.90 -10.18
C TYR A 75 -13.49 16.37 -9.42
N ALA A 76 -14.02 17.55 -9.72
CA ALA A 76 -15.13 18.18 -8.99
C ALA A 76 -16.40 17.32 -8.91
N THR A 77 -16.63 16.45 -9.89
CA THR A 77 -17.76 15.50 -9.93
C THR A 77 -17.47 14.17 -9.25
N ALA A 78 -16.20 13.88 -8.94
CA ALA A 78 -15.88 12.72 -8.13
C ALA A 78 -16.41 12.99 -6.71
N GLY A 79 -17.19 12.04 -6.15
CA GLY A 79 -17.62 12.09 -4.76
C GLY A 79 -16.47 12.10 -3.73
N PRO A 80 -16.54 11.37 -2.61
CA PRO A 80 -15.47 11.44 -1.60
C PRO A 80 -14.10 11.04 -2.18
N MET A 81 -13.06 11.74 -1.74
CA MET A 81 -11.68 11.43 -2.04
C MET A 81 -11.09 10.57 -0.92
N ILE A 82 -10.69 9.35 -1.25
CA ILE A 82 -10.03 8.43 -0.31
C ILE A 82 -8.53 8.49 -0.55
N TYR A 83 -7.77 8.98 0.43
CA TYR A 83 -6.33 9.14 0.31
C TYR A 83 -5.60 8.07 1.13
N PHE A 84 -4.98 7.10 0.47
CA PHE A 84 -4.07 6.14 1.10
C PHE A 84 -2.68 6.75 1.20
N TYR A 85 -2.25 7.05 2.42
CA TYR A 85 -0.93 7.60 2.68
C TYR A 85 0.00 6.57 3.31
N ASP A 86 1.30 6.69 3.05
CA ASP A 86 2.28 5.85 3.76
C ASP A 86 2.54 6.46 5.15
N PRO A 87 2.19 5.77 6.26
CA PRO A 87 2.34 6.30 7.62
C PRO A 87 3.81 6.46 8.06
N ALA A 88 4.76 5.92 7.32
CA ALA A 88 6.16 6.19 7.55
C ALA A 88 6.60 7.51 6.89
N TYR A 89 5.94 7.94 5.80
CA TYR A 89 6.28 9.13 5.02
C TYR A 89 5.42 10.36 5.37
N THR A 90 4.11 10.19 5.41
CA THR A 90 3.14 11.27 5.64
C THR A 90 2.71 11.30 7.12
N ASP A 91 2.71 12.49 7.71
CA ASP A 91 2.37 12.66 9.12
C ASP A 91 0.85 12.72 9.36
N HIS A 92 0.34 11.82 10.22
CA HIS A 92 -1.11 11.67 10.44
C HIS A 92 -1.79 12.95 10.98
N PRO A 93 -1.24 13.68 11.96
CA PRO A 93 -1.83 14.91 12.45
C PRO A 93 -1.89 16.01 11.37
N VAL A 94 -0.89 16.11 10.50
CA VAL A 94 -0.87 17.09 9.40
C VAL A 94 -2.01 16.79 8.43
N ILE A 95 -2.14 15.54 7.97
CA ILE A 95 -3.20 15.20 7.00
C ILE A 95 -4.62 15.33 7.60
N ARG A 96 -4.78 15.12 8.92
CA ARG A 96 -6.04 15.42 9.61
C ARG A 96 -6.39 16.90 9.62
N ARG A 97 -5.41 17.79 9.82
CA ARG A 97 -5.65 19.24 9.73
C ARG A 97 -6.05 19.64 8.32
N VAL A 98 -5.40 19.08 7.31
CA VAL A 98 -5.75 19.29 5.89
C VAL A 98 -7.18 18.82 5.61
N GLN A 99 -7.58 17.64 6.11
CA GLN A 99 -8.96 17.15 6.03
C GLN A 99 -9.96 18.17 6.61
N ASN A 100 -9.67 18.75 7.78
CA ASN A 100 -10.56 19.71 8.43
C ASN A 100 -10.71 21.02 7.65
N VAL A 101 -9.67 21.48 6.94
CA VAL A 101 -9.72 22.69 6.10
C VAL A 101 -10.72 22.54 4.94
N PHE A 102 -10.90 21.32 4.45
CA PHE A 102 -11.81 21.04 3.34
C PHE A 102 -13.26 20.80 3.76
N GLN A 103 -13.52 20.60 5.06
CA GLN A 103 -14.87 20.36 5.56
C GLN A 103 -15.64 21.69 5.76
N PRO A 104 -16.97 21.68 5.60
CA PRO A 104 -17.82 20.52 5.25
C PRO A 104 -17.91 20.22 3.74
N ASP A 105 -17.46 21.15 2.89
CA ASP A 105 -17.77 21.18 1.46
C ASP A 105 -17.14 20.03 0.67
N LYS A 106 -15.93 19.63 1.04
CA LYS A 106 -15.11 18.64 0.34
C LYS A 106 -14.74 17.49 1.28
N LYS A 107 -15.06 16.27 0.85
CA LYS A 107 -14.85 15.05 1.63
C LYS A 107 -13.49 14.43 1.30
N LEU A 108 -12.47 14.76 2.09
CA LEU A 108 -11.17 14.08 2.10
C LEU A 108 -11.12 13.04 3.24
N TYR A 109 -10.90 11.77 2.91
CA TYR A 109 -10.81 10.66 3.86
C TYR A 109 -9.41 10.06 3.85
N PRO A 110 -8.49 10.53 4.72
CA PRO A 110 -7.17 9.96 4.82
C PRO A 110 -7.20 8.59 5.51
N LEU A 111 -6.56 7.59 4.90
CA LEU A 111 -6.41 6.24 5.40
C LEU A 111 -4.93 5.85 5.37
N PRO A 112 -4.35 5.33 6.47
CA PRO A 112 -3.00 4.79 6.41
C PRO A 112 -3.01 3.53 5.53
N ALA A 113 -2.06 3.44 4.60
CA ALA A 113 -1.79 2.19 3.92
C ALA A 113 -1.31 1.15 4.94
N ALA A 114 -1.82 -0.08 4.81
CA ALA A 114 -1.44 -1.18 5.67
C ALA A 114 0.04 -1.55 5.47
N LEU A 115 0.63 -2.15 6.52
CA LEU A 115 2.00 -2.68 6.47
C LEU A 115 2.11 -3.78 5.41
N ASN A 116 1.06 -4.60 5.30
CA ASN A 116 0.87 -5.54 4.22
C ASN A 116 0.20 -4.81 3.03
N ARG A 117 0.93 -4.60 1.95
CA ARG A 117 0.41 -3.89 0.77
C ARG A 117 -0.69 -4.67 0.05
N ALA A 118 -0.75 -5.99 0.20
CA ALA A 118 -1.88 -6.78 -0.31
C ALA A 118 -3.19 -6.47 0.43
N GLU A 119 -3.14 -6.15 1.73
CA GLU A 119 -4.30 -5.67 2.48
C GLU A 119 -4.76 -4.31 1.94
N THR A 120 -3.82 -3.41 1.65
CA THR A 120 -4.14 -2.10 1.05
C THR A 120 -4.82 -2.27 -0.29
N LEU A 121 -4.30 -3.15 -1.14
CA LEU A 121 -4.89 -3.49 -2.43
C LEU A 121 -6.31 -4.06 -2.29
N PHE A 122 -6.51 -4.99 -1.35
CA PHE A 122 -7.82 -5.55 -1.05
C PHE A 122 -8.82 -4.46 -0.65
N ILE A 123 -8.44 -3.56 0.26
CA ILE A 123 -9.30 -2.46 0.69
C ILE A 123 -9.64 -1.54 -0.48
N ILE A 124 -8.66 -1.20 -1.33
CA ILE A 124 -8.90 -0.35 -2.51
C ILE A 124 -9.92 -1.00 -3.46
N ASN A 125 -9.78 -2.29 -3.74
CA ASN A 125 -10.74 -3.02 -4.60
C ASN A 125 -12.14 -3.09 -3.96
N ARG A 126 -12.24 -3.38 -2.65
CA ARG A 126 -13.52 -3.34 -1.93
C ARG A 126 -14.20 -1.98 -1.94
N LEU A 127 -13.42 -0.89 -1.92
CA LEU A 127 -13.97 0.46 -2.06
C LEU A 127 -14.43 0.73 -3.50
N ALA A 128 -13.69 0.24 -4.49
CA ALA A 128 -14.07 0.37 -5.90
C ALA A 128 -15.38 -0.36 -6.21
N ASP A 129 -15.59 -1.57 -5.65
CA ASP A 129 -16.86 -2.31 -5.70
C ASP A 129 -18.06 -1.50 -5.16
N MET A 130 -17.79 -0.57 -4.24
CA MET A 130 -18.81 0.21 -3.54
C MET A 130 -19.00 1.63 -4.08
N LYS A 131 -18.35 1.99 -5.20
CA LYS A 131 -18.39 3.35 -5.78
C LYS A 131 -19.82 3.87 -5.95
N ASP A 132 -20.73 3.03 -6.44
CA ASP A 132 -22.12 3.42 -6.71
C ASP A 132 -22.91 3.58 -5.41
N TRP A 133 -22.74 2.64 -4.46
CA TRP A 133 -23.36 2.73 -3.13
C TRP A 133 -22.97 4.03 -2.41
N PHE A 134 -21.71 4.46 -2.52
CA PHE A 134 -21.24 5.73 -1.94
C PHE A 134 -21.86 6.95 -2.62
N SER A 135 -22.14 6.86 -3.91
CA SER A 135 -22.73 7.96 -4.69
C SER A 135 -24.21 8.15 -4.32
N THR A 136 -24.92 7.07 -3.99
CA THR A 136 -26.35 7.11 -3.61
C THR A 136 -26.59 7.42 -2.14
N ASN A 137 -25.86 6.78 -1.22
CA ASN A 137 -26.18 6.81 0.22
C ASN A 137 -25.37 7.86 1.00
N GLY A 138 -24.29 8.37 0.40
CA GLY A 138 -23.25 9.05 1.15
C GLY A 138 -22.49 8.09 2.08
N LEU A 139 -21.30 8.50 2.48
CA LEU A 139 -20.49 7.76 3.44
C LEU A 139 -19.83 8.77 4.36
N THR A 140 -19.97 8.58 5.67
CA THR A 140 -19.17 9.31 6.66
C THR A 140 -17.82 8.64 6.85
N TYR A 141 -16.83 9.41 7.33
CA TYR A 141 -15.52 8.85 7.63
C TYR A 141 -15.58 7.73 8.69
N GLN A 142 -16.52 7.81 9.64
CA GLN A 142 -16.71 6.80 10.67
C GLN A 142 -17.21 5.48 10.10
N GLU A 143 -18.22 5.53 9.23
CA GLU A 143 -18.76 4.33 8.56
C GLU A 143 -17.71 3.68 7.65
N LEU A 144 -16.93 4.49 6.92
CA LEU A 144 -15.81 3.99 6.11
C LEU A 144 -14.85 3.16 6.97
N ARG A 145 -14.43 3.69 8.12
CA ARG A 145 -13.52 2.99 9.03
C ARG A 145 -14.13 1.73 9.62
N GLN A 146 -15.42 1.75 9.96
CA GLN A 146 -16.13 0.58 10.46
C GLN A 146 -16.20 -0.53 9.40
N ARG A 147 -16.50 -0.19 8.15
CA ARG A 147 -16.51 -1.13 7.03
C ARG A 147 -15.14 -1.75 6.79
N ILE A 148 -14.09 -0.94 6.71
CA ILE A 148 -12.71 -1.44 6.56
C ILE A 148 -12.36 -2.38 7.70
N LYS A 149 -12.66 -2.01 8.95
CA LYS A 149 -12.44 -2.88 10.12
C LYS A 149 -13.20 -4.20 10.00
N SER A 150 -14.42 -4.19 9.48
CA SER A 150 -15.20 -5.42 9.28
C SER A 150 -14.60 -6.33 8.21
N TRP A 151 -14.03 -5.75 7.13
CA TRP A 151 -13.43 -6.52 6.05
C TRP A 151 -12.11 -7.17 6.42
N THR A 152 -11.37 -6.55 7.35
CA THR A 152 -10.06 -7.03 7.81
C THR A 152 -10.12 -7.75 9.16
N ALA A 153 -11.30 -7.86 9.76
CA ALA A 153 -11.49 -8.59 11.02
C ALA A 153 -11.17 -10.08 10.82
N GLY A 154 -10.28 -10.62 11.68
CA GLY A 154 -9.85 -12.02 11.60
C GLY A 154 -8.97 -12.36 10.39
N ALA A 155 -8.52 -11.35 9.64
CA ALA A 155 -7.66 -11.56 8.49
C ALA A 155 -6.23 -11.89 8.92
N SER A 156 -5.54 -12.69 8.12
CA SER A 156 -4.14 -13.06 8.30
C SER A 156 -3.34 -12.73 7.04
N GLY A 157 -2.05 -13.02 7.05
CA GLY A 157 -1.26 -12.85 5.84
C GLY A 157 0.16 -13.35 5.96
N TRP A 158 0.90 -13.24 4.87
CA TRP A 158 2.30 -13.64 4.80
C TRP A 158 3.16 -12.53 4.24
N VAL A 159 4.42 -12.53 4.65
CA VAL A 159 5.49 -11.76 4.02
C VAL A 159 6.65 -12.69 3.73
N LEU A 160 7.01 -12.78 2.45
CA LEU A 160 8.17 -13.52 1.97
C LEU A 160 9.23 -12.49 1.58
N THR A 161 10.32 -12.42 2.33
CA THR A 161 11.34 -11.39 2.11
C THR A 161 12.73 -11.87 2.51
N PRO A 162 13.81 -11.46 1.82
CA PRO A 162 15.15 -11.77 2.28
C PRO A 162 15.58 -10.92 3.50
N ASN A 163 14.79 -9.89 3.86
CA ASN A 163 15.13 -8.98 4.95
C ASN A 163 13.88 -8.58 5.75
N THR A 164 13.55 -9.36 6.78
CA THR A 164 12.39 -9.10 7.65
C THR A 164 12.52 -7.75 8.38
N LYS A 165 13.73 -7.36 8.77
CA LYS A 165 13.96 -6.09 9.49
C LYS A 165 13.58 -4.88 8.65
N SER A 166 13.87 -4.88 7.34
CA SER A 166 13.52 -3.75 6.47
C SER A 166 12.01 -3.59 6.26
N ILE A 167 11.24 -4.67 6.36
CA ILE A 167 9.77 -4.61 6.26
C ILE A 167 9.13 -4.18 7.58
N PHE A 168 9.51 -4.81 8.69
CA PHE A 168 8.76 -4.68 9.95
C PHE A 168 9.31 -3.62 10.92
N LYS A 169 10.50 -3.06 10.68
CA LYS A 169 11.06 -2.00 11.56
C LYS A 169 10.98 -0.63 10.89
N LYS A 170 10.21 0.29 11.49
CA LYS A 170 10.01 1.68 11.04
C LYS A 170 11.31 2.39 10.65
N ARG A 171 12.36 2.27 11.48
CA ARG A 171 13.67 2.94 11.25
C ARG A 171 14.43 2.48 10.00
N THR A 172 14.07 1.32 9.44
CA THR A 172 14.74 0.72 8.29
C THR A 172 13.90 0.67 7.03
N LEU A 173 12.60 0.97 7.13
CA LEU A 173 11.68 0.97 6.00
C LEU A 173 12.10 1.98 4.92
N HIS A 174 12.57 3.16 5.33
CA HIS A 174 12.96 4.25 4.43
C HIS A 174 14.43 4.22 4.01
N LYS A 175 15.04 3.04 3.97
CA LYS A 175 16.42 2.92 3.50
C LYS A 175 16.45 2.50 2.03
N VAL A 176 17.40 3.07 1.31
CA VAL A 176 17.81 2.57 -0.01
C VAL A 176 18.86 1.49 0.23
N TYR A 177 18.55 0.27 -0.18
CA TYR A 177 19.47 -0.87 -0.09
C TYR A 177 20.20 -1.03 -1.41
N ARG A 178 21.38 -1.67 -1.38
CA ARG A 178 22.09 -2.03 -2.61
C ARG A 178 21.31 -3.13 -3.33
N LYS A 179 21.06 -2.98 -4.64
CA LYS A 179 20.54 -4.06 -5.49
C LYS A 179 21.52 -5.23 -5.46
N LYS A 180 21.04 -6.42 -5.12
CA LYS A 180 21.80 -7.67 -5.19
C LYS A 180 20.86 -8.84 -5.42
N LYS A 181 21.40 -9.96 -5.91
CA LYS A 181 20.67 -11.22 -5.96
C LYS A 181 20.48 -11.78 -4.55
N TRP A 182 19.33 -12.41 -4.33
CA TRP A 182 18.95 -12.99 -3.06
C TRP A 182 18.56 -14.44 -3.27
N ASP A 183 19.33 -15.35 -2.68
CA ASP A 183 19.11 -16.80 -2.87
C ASP A 183 18.18 -17.38 -1.80
N ALA A 184 17.95 -16.65 -0.71
CA ALA A 184 17.13 -17.10 0.41
C ALA A 184 16.19 -16.00 0.90
N TYR A 185 14.97 -16.42 1.19
CA TYR A 185 13.85 -15.63 1.69
C TYR A 185 13.36 -16.23 3.00
N THR A 186 12.86 -15.38 3.89
CA THR A 186 12.21 -15.78 5.13
C THR A 186 10.71 -15.65 4.97
N GLN A 187 9.98 -16.70 5.33
CA GLN A 187 8.53 -16.74 5.41
C GLN A 187 8.10 -16.24 6.80
N VAL A 188 7.35 -15.15 6.84
CA VAL A 188 6.81 -14.56 8.07
C VAL A 188 5.29 -14.55 8.01
N ARG A 189 4.63 -15.18 8.98
CA ARG A 189 3.19 -15.11 9.19
C ARG A 189 2.84 -13.83 9.93
N ILE A 190 1.81 -13.14 9.45
CA ILE A 190 1.09 -12.10 10.17
C ILE A 190 -0.23 -12.73 10.64
N HIS A 191 -0.35 -12.95 11.95
CA HIS A 191 -1.58 -13.46 12.55
C HIS A 191 -2.64 -12.35 12.64
N ASP A 192 -3.90 -12.75 12.80
CA ASP A 192 -5.04 -11.85 13.02
C ASP A 192 -4.88 -10.92 14.23
N SER A 193 -4.15 -11.39 15.25
CA SER A 193 -3.78 -10.62 16.43
C SER A 193 -2.70 -9.55 16.14
N GLY A 194 -2.16 -9.50 14.91
CA GLY A 194 -1.00 -8.70 14.52
C GLY A 194 0.36 -9.28 14.97
N LYS A 195 0.38 -10.48 15.59
CA LYS A 195 1.63 -11.14 15.99
C LYS A 195 2.39 -11.60 14.74
N LEU A 196 3.69 -11.36 14.73
CA LEU A 196 4.59 -11.80 13.67
C LEU A 196 5.28 -13.11 14.08
N GLU A 197 5.31 -14.09 13.17
CA GLU A 197 5.96 -15.38 13.41
C GLU A 197 6.80 -15.79 12.19
N SER A 198 8.11 -15.93 12.38
CA SER A 198 9.00 -16.50 11.35
C SER A 198 8.84 -18.02 11.33
N ARG A 199 8.57 -18.59 10.15
CA ARG A 199 8.32 -20.04 10.00
C ARG A 199 9.50 -20.76 9.34
N LYS A 200 9.85 -20.36 8.12
CA LYS A 200 10.83 -21.05 7.26
C LYS A 200 11.77 -20.06 6.61
N LYS A 201 12.96 -20.52 6.24
CA LYS A 201 13.91 -19.79 5.40
C LYS A 201 14.41 -20.70 4.29
N ASP A 202 14.12 -20.34 3.04
CA ASP A 202 14.41 -21.16 1.86
C ASP A 202 14.44 -20.28 0.60
N THR A 203 14.59 -20.88 -0.59
CA THR A 203 14.38 -20.21 -1.88
C THR A 203 12.96 -19.64 -1.97
N LEU A 204 12.78 -18.57 -2.76
CA LEU A 204 11.47 -17.93 -2.93
C LEU A 204 10.40 -18.91 -3.44
N HIS A 205 10.76 -19.76 -4.40
CA HIS A 205 9.85 -20.74 -4.97
C HIS A 205 9.39 -21.76 -3.92
N ALA A 206 10.31 -22.33 -3.13
CA ALA A 206 9.97 -23.32 -2.11
C ALA A 206 9.03 -22.76 -1.03
N ILE A 207 9.29 -21.56 -0.52
CA ILE A 207 8.38 -20.95 0.47
C ILE A 207 7.07 -20.44 -0.13
N TRP A 208 7.05 -20.14 -1.44
CA TRP A 208 5.81 -19.75 -2.12
C TRP A 208 4.88 -20.94 -2.29
N GLU A 209 5.38 -22.10 -2.72
CA GLU A 209 4.57 -23.31 -2.86
C GLU A 209 3.93 -23.72 -1.52
N ASP A 210 4.63 -23.54 -0.40
CA ASP A 210 4.08 -23.76 0.95
C ASP A 210 2.89 -22.83 1.27
N VAL A 211 2.92 -21.59 0.78
CA VAL A 211 1.88 -20.56 1.05
C VAL A 211 0.75 -20.61 0.02
N LYS A 212 1.05 -20.99 -1.22
CA LYS A 212 0.12 -20.93 -2.35
C LYS A 212 -1.15 -21.73 -2.09
N GLY A 213 -1.03 -22.91 -1.49
CA GLY A 213 -2.18 -23.76 -1.15
C GLY A 213 -3.18 -23.05 -0.21
N GLU A 214 -2.68 -22.43 0.87
CA GLU A 214 -3.52 -21.63 1.78
C GLU A 214 -4.07 -20.37 1.09
N ALA A 215 -3.26 -19.72 0.26
CA ALA A 215 -3.63 -18.50 -0.45
C ALA A 215 -4.80 -18.74 -1.42
N VAL A 216 -4.78 -19.83 -2.18
CA VAL A 216 -5.87 -20.21 -3.09
C VAL A 216 -7.15 -20.52 -2.31
N GLN A 217 -7.07 -21.27 -1.21
CA GLN A 217 -8.24 -21.65 -0.43
C GLN A 217 -8.94 -20.47 0.27
N ARG A 218 -8.24 -19.35 0.45
CA ARG A 218 -8.72 -18.19 1.21
C ARG A 218 -9.02 -16.96 0.35
N ASP A 219 -9.10 -17.10 -0.97
CA ASP A 219 -9.25 -15.99 -1.91
C ASP A 219 -8.24 -14.87 -1.63
N ALA A 220 -6.98 -15.25 -1.42
CA ALA A 220 -5.96 -14.34 -0.97
C ALA A 220 -5.58 -13.31 -2.05
N TRP A 221 -5.12 -12.17 -1.57
CA TRP A 221 -4.62 -11.08 -2.39
C TRP A 221 -3.10 -11.06 -2.31
N VAL A 222 -2.44 -10.92 -3.45
CA VAL A 222 -0.98 -11.02 -3.52
C VAL A 222 -0.41 -9.78 -4.19
N VAL A 223 0.63 -9.23 -3.57
CA VAL A 223 1.46 -8.20 -4.19
C VAL A 223 2.91 -8.64 -4.19
N THR A 224 3.61 -8.33 -5.27
CA THR A 224 5.02 -8.67 -5.47
C THR A 224 5.81 -7.41 -5.71
N LYS A 225 7.11 -7.45 -5.37
CA LYS A 225 8.04 -6.37 -5.68
C LYS A 225 9.42 -6.92 -5.91
N GLY A 226 10.06 -6.55 -7.02
CA GLY A 226 11.42 -6.98 -7.35
C GLY A 226 11.59 -8.51 -7.47
N THR A 227 10.49 -9.23 -7.73
CA THR A 227 10.46 -10.70 -7.88
C THR A 227 9.63 -11.10 -9.08
N GLU A 228 10.09 -12.07 -9.84
CA GLU A 228 9.37 -12.67 -10.99
C GLU A 228 8.45 -13.80 -10.53
N LEU A 229 7.62 -13.53 -9.53
CA LEU A 229 6.63 -14.50 -9.06
C LEU A 229 5.34 -14.31 -9.86
N SER A 230 5.09 -15.19 -10.83
CA SER A 230 3.80 -15.27 -11.53
C SER A 230 3.00 -16.48 -11.04
N SER A 231 1.73 -16.27 -10.73
CA SER A 231 0.79 -17.35 -10.45
C SER A 231 -0.50 -17.07 -11.17
N ALA A 232 -0.91 -17.97 -12.07
CA ALA A 232 -2.20 -17.87 -12.75
C ALA A 232 -3.36 -18.08 -11.77
N ASP A 233 -3.13 -18.80 -10.68
CA ASP A 233 -4.15 -19.26 -9.75
C ASP A 233 -4.51 -18.21 -8.67
N VAL A 234 -3.67 -17.18 -8.48
CA VAL A 234 -3.88 -16.15 -7.46
C VAL A 234 -3.62 -14.77 -8.07
N PRO A 235 -4.60 -13.84 -8.04
CA PRO A 235 -4.42 -12.47 -8.53
C PRO A 235 -3.21 -11.81 -7.88
N THR A 236 -2.19 -11.58 -8.70
CA THR A 236 -0.88 -11.08 -8.26
C THR A 236 -0.60 -9.74 -8.91
N TYR A 237 -0.28 -8.74 -8.08
CA TYR A 237 -0.05 -7.37 -8.52
C TYR A 237 1.37 -6.92 -8.23
N ALA A 238 2.10 -6.58 -9.28
CA ALA A 238 3.47 -6.08 -9.16
C ALA A 238 3.46 -4.60 -8.74
N LEU A 239 4.15 -4.31 -7.65
CA LEU A 239 4.49 -2.95 -7.23
C LEU A 239 5.74 -2.48 -7.98
N LYS A 240 5.87 -1.15 -8.07
CA LYS A 240 7.09 -0.49 -8.52
C LYS A 240 8.29 -0.87 -7.64
N ASP A 241 9.47 -1.00 -8.26
CA ASP A 241 10.72 -1.30 -7.54
C ASP A 241 11.09 -0.22 -6.53
N GLU A 242 10.66 1.01 -6.79
CA GLU A 242 10.84 2.19 -5.94
C GLU A 242 10.02 2.16 -4.64
N ALA A 243 9.05 1.24 -4.52
CA ALA A 243 8.24 1.13 -3.31
C ALA A 243 9.12 0.81 -2.09
N PHE A 244 8.77 1.34 -0.93
CA PHE A 244 9.53 1.01 0.29
C PHE A 244 9.30 -0.44 0.74
N PRO A 245 10.33 -1.11 1.30
CA PRO A 245 11.73 -0.69 1.38
C PRO A 245 12.48 -0.88 0.04
N ILE A 246 13.12 0.17 -0.47
CA ILE A 246 13.70 0.20 -1.83
C ILE A 246 14.79 -0.86 -2.03
N ASN A 247 14.77 -1.54 -3.19
CA ASN A 247 15.71 -2.61 -3.57
C ASN A 247 15.70 -3.85 -2.67
N ILE A 248 14.71 -3.99 -1.77
CA ILE A 248 14.43 -5.23 -1.06
C ILE A 248 13.21 -5.88 -1.71
N PRO A 249 13.38 -7.04 -2.36
CA PRO A 249 12.25 -7.75 -2.93
C PRO A 249 11.36 -8.33 -1.83
N TYR A 250 10.08 -8.48 -2.13
CA TYR A 250 9.15 -9.19 -1.27
C TYR A 250 7.92 -9.70 -2.03
N VAL A 251 7.28 -10.70 -1.44
CA VAL A 251 5.89 -11.08 -1.73
C VAL A 251 5.10 -10.85 -0.46
N GLN A 252 3.96 -10.17 -0.55
CA GLN A 252 3.03 -10.02 0.56
C GLN A 252 1.69 -10.60 0.17
N VAL A 253 1.13 -11.39 1.08
CA VAL A 253 -0.14 -12.09 0.90
C VAL A 253 -1.09 -11.61 1.97
N PHE A 254 -2.29 -11.23 1.60
CA PHE A 254 -3.37 -10.91 2.52
C PHE A 254 -4.48 -11.95 2.36
N GLU A 255 -4.86 -12.56 3.46
CA GLU A 255 -5.89 -13.59 3.54
C GLU A 255 -7.06 -13.01 4.35
N PRO A 256 -8.16 -12.63 3.68
CA PRO A 256 -9.39 -12.28 4.38
C PRO A 256 -9.85 -13.44 5.29
N ALA A 257 -10.60 -13.12 6.35
CA ALA A 257 -11.23 -14.17 7.14
C ALA A 257 -12.13 -15.05 6.26
N VAL A 258 -12.04 -16.37 6.44
CA VAL A 258 -12.92 -17.31 5.75
C VAL A 258 -14.35 -16.98 6.15
N ARG A 259 -15.20 -16.62 5.16
CA ARG A 259 -16.63 -16.51 5.42
C ARG A 259 -17.10 -17.90 5.79
N HIS A 260 -17.40 -18.15 7.07
CA HIS A 260 -18.22 -19.30 7.41
C HIS A 260 -19.49 -19.17 6.58
N GLN A 261 -19.68 -20.09 5.63
CA GLN A 261 -20.96 -20.25 4.97
C GLN A 261 -21.93 -20.60 6.09
N SER A 262 -22.72 -19.62 6.51
CA SER A 262 -23.90 -19.87 7.34
C SER A 262 -24.80 -20.76 6.49
N THR A 263 -24.73 -22.07 6.73
CA THR A 263 -25.73 -23.05 6.31
C THR A 263 -27.05 -22.77 6.98
#